data_AF-A0A849WBS3-F1
#
_entry.id   AF-A0A849WBS3-F1
#
_cell.length_a   1.000
_cell.length_b   1.000
_cell.length_c   1.000
_cell.angle_alpha   90.00
_cell.angle_beta   90.00
_cell.angle_gamma   90.00
#
_symmetry.space_group_name_H-M   'P 1'
#
loop_
_entity.id
_entity.type
_entity.pdbx_description
1 polymer ?
#
loop_
_entity_poly.entity_id
_entity_poly.type
_entity_poly.pdbx_seq_one_letter_code
_entity_poly.pdbx_strand_id
1 'polypeptide(L)'
;MNTNIRANQYSCCANPETICKEEFQFCKSKIKELKLPMRLIQVSSVKEENKLIFFFTAPERVDFRDLLKVLRYQYHGLRIELRQIGQRDAASLLGGAGICGRQLCCCAFLRTFYPITAKIAKKAGPTPNPAMYCGLCGRLRCCLRYEDTNPLEIYIGEEGEEEGEAEERN
;
A
#
# COMPACT_ATOMS: atom_id res chain seq x y z
N MET A 1 17.35 0.21 18.85
CA MET A 1 16.31 1.05 18.24
C MET A 1 16.70 1.17 16.76
N ASN A 2 16.12 0.50 15.77
CA ASN A 2 14.72 0.20 15.48
C ASN A 2 14.73 -1.07 14.60
N THR A 3 14.30 -2.21 15.14
CA THR A 3 14.27 -3.50 14.43
C THR A 3 13.10 -3.52 13.46
N ASN A 4 13.42 -3.40 12.17
CA ASN A 4 12.59 -3.67 10.98
C ASN A 4 11.19 -4.27 11.25
N ILE A 5 10.20 -3.40 11.47
CA ILE A 5 8.79 -3.74 11.72
C ILE A 5 8.09 -4.39 10.50
N ARG A 6 8.70 -4.36 9.30
CA ARG A 6 8.07 -4.82 8.05
C ARG A 6 8.43 -6.22 7.58
N ALA A 7 9.40 -6.90 8.19
CA ALA A 7 9.77 -8.26 7.77
C ALA A 7 8.67 -9.31 8.05
N ASN A 8 7.75 -9.02 8.98
CA ASN A 8 6.83 -10.04 9.50
C ASN A 8 5.32 -9.73 9.31
N GLN A 9 4.93 -8.58 8.76
CA GLN A 9 3.50 -8.25 8.63
C GLN A 9 2.80 -8.91 7.42
N TYR A 10 3.56 -9.37 6.43
CA TYR A 10 3.04 -9.99 5.19
C TYR A 10 3.67 -11.35 4.89
N SER A 11 4.34 -11.98 5.85
CA SER A 11 4.94 -13.33 5.69
C SER A 11 3.89 -14.37 5.28
N CYS A 12 2.67 -14.25 5.80
CA CYS A 12 1.51 -15.06 5.40
C CYS A 12 0.97 -14.80 3.98
N CYS A 13 1.46 -13.77 3.28
CA CYS A 13 1.04 -13.41 1.93
C CYS A 13 2.01 -13.95 0.85
N ALA A 14 3.24 -14.31 1.24
CA ALA A 14 4.26 -14.82 0.33
C ALA A 14 4.12 -16.32 0.05
N ASN A 15 3.44 -17.07 0.93
CA ASN A 15 3.22 -18.49 0.74
C ASN A 15 1.94 -18.72 -0.10
N PRO A 16 2.01 -19.42 -1.23
CA PRO A 16 0.82 -19.70 -2.05
C PRO A 16 -0.17 -20.63 -1.33
N GLU A 17 0.32 -21.45 -0.38
CA GLU A 17 -0.49 -22.42 0.37
C GLU A 17 -1.44 -21.80 1.40
N THR A 18 -1.17 -20.56 1.80
CA THR A 18 -2.03 -19.82 2.74
C THR A 18 -3.07 -18.95 2.02
N ILE A 19 -3.02 -18.85 0.69
CA ILE A 19 -3.93 -18.02 -0.10
C ILE A 19 -5.24 -18.76 -0.34
N CYS A 20 -6.33 -18.17 0.14
CA CYS A 20 -7.65 -18.80 0.11
C CYS A 20 -8.50 -18.17 -1.00
N LYS A 21 -8.68 -18.90 -2.11
CA LYS A 21 -9.37 -18.39 -3.30
C LYS A 21 -10.89 -18.35 -3.15
N GLU A 22 -11.46 -19.32 -2.44
CA GLU A 22 -12.92 -19.44 -2.28
C GLU A 22 -13.48 -18.30 -1.43
N GLU A 23 -12.80 -18.01 -0.32
CA GLU A 23 -13.08 -16.95 0.64
C GLU A 23 -12.89 -15.56 0.03
N PHE A 24 -11.89 -15.43 -0.84
CA PHE A 24 -11.71 -14.22 -1.64
C PHE A 24 -12.92 -13.97 -2.55
N GLN A 25 -13.40 -14.99 -3.27
CA GLN A 25 -14.56 -14.83 -4.17
C GLN A 25 -15.85 -14.55 -3.40
N PHE A 26 -16.06 -15.26 -2.29
CA PHE A 26 -17.20 -15.04 -1.42
C PHE A 26 -17.23 -13.61 -0.88
N CYS A 27 -16.13 -13.15 -0.26
CA CYS A 27 -16.04 -11.80 0.28
C CYS A 27 -16.19 -10.73 -0.81
N LYS A 28 -15.60 -10.95 -1.99
CA LYS A 28 -15.75 -10.06 -3.15
C LYS A 28 -17.20 -9.94 -3.63
N SER A 29 -17.97 -11.02 -3.60
CA SER A 29 -19.41 -10.98 -3.94
C SER A 29 -20.19 -10.14 -2.92
N LYS A 30 -19.94 -10.35 -1.62
CA LYS A 30 -20.62 -9.62 -0.54
C LYS A 30 -20.26 -8.14 -0.48
N ILE A 31 -19.02 -7.78 -0.79
CA ILE A 31 -18.61 -6.37 -0.93
C ILE A 31 -19.41 -5.67 -2.03
N LYS A 32 -19.67 -6.35 -3.16
CA LYS A 32 -20.49 -5.81 -4.25
C LYS A 32 -21.96 -5.69 -3.86
N GLU A 33 -22.53 -6.71 -3.22
CA GLU A 33 -23.92 -6.68 -2.74
C GLU A 33 -24.16 -5.55 -1.73
N LEU A 34 -23.23 -5.36 -0.78
CA LEU A 34 -23.30 -4.32 0.25
C LEU A 34 -22.83 -2.94 -0.24
N LYS A 35 -22.37 -2.82 -1.49
CA LYS A 35 -21.86 -1.58 -2.11
C LYS A 35 -20.82 -0.84 -1.26
N LEU A 36 -19.92 -1.60 -0.62
CA LEU A 36 -18.91 -1.00 0.26
C LEU A 36 -17.81 -0.34 -0.57
N PRO A 37 -17.37 0.90 -0.26
CA PRO A 37 -16.30 1.61 -0.96
C PRO A 37 -14.90 1.05 -0.61
N MET A 38 -14.71 -0.25 -0.77
CA MET A 38 -13.47 -0.96 -0.52
C MET A 38 -13.10 -1.88 -1.68
N ARG A 39 -11.80 -2.13 -1.84
CA ARG A 39 -11.26 -3.11 -2.79
C ARG A 39 -10.50 -4.20 -2.04
N LEU A 40 -11.00 -5.42 -2.12
CA LEU A 40 -10.32 -6.60 -1.60
C LEU A 40 -9.08 -6.91 -2.45
N ILE A 41 -7.95 -7.13 -1.78
CA ILE A 41 -6.65 -7.40 -2.42
C ILE A 41 -6.30 -8.88 -2.31
N GLN A 42 -6.35 -9.44 -1.10
CA GLN A 42 -5.99 -10.83 -0.85
C GLN A 42 -6.66 -11.35 0.42
N VAL A 43 -6.85 -12.66 0.50
CA VAL A 43 -7.27 -13.37 1.72
C VAL A 43 -6.22 -14.43 2.05
N SER A 44 -5.77 -14.44 3.30
CA SER A 44 -4.81 -15.43 3.80
C SER A 44 -5.37 -16.13 5.05
N SER A 45 -5.27 -17.45 5.11
CA SER A 45 -5.53 -18.23 6.32
C SER A 45 -4.23 -18.52 7.07
N VAL A 46 -4.22 -18.25 8.36
CA VAL A 46 -3.18 -18.68 9.28
C VAL A 46 -3.72 -19.89 10.05
N LYS A 47 -3.31 -21.09 9.66
CA LYS A 47 -3.79 -22.36 10.22
C LYS A 47 -3.41 -22.51 11.71
N GLU A 48 -2.24 -22.02 12.11
CA GLU A 48 -1.76 -22.07 13.49
C GLU A 48 -2.69 -21.33 14.48
N GLU A 49 -3.29 -20.22 14.04
CA GLU A 49 -4.14 -19.36 14.88
C GLU A 49 -5.65 -19.50 14.56
N ASN A 50 -6.04 -20.42 13.68
CA ASN A 50 -7.41 -20.53 13.15
C ASN A 50 -7.98 -19.16 12.72
N LYS A 51 -7.18 -18.43 11.92
CA LYS A 51 -7.40 -17.02 11.63
C LYS A 51 -7.47 -16.77 10.12
N LEU A 52 -8.46 -16.01 9.70
CA LEU A 52 -8.64 -15.52 8.33
C LEU A 52 -8.36 -14.02 8.29
N ILE A 53 -7.37 -13.63 7.49
CA ILE A 53 -6.94 -12.24 7.33
C ILE A 53 -7.35 -11.75 5.93
N PHE A 54 -8.19 -10.72 5.91
CA PHE A 54 -8.67 -10.08 4.69
C PHE A 54 -7.93 -8.77 4.49
N PHE A 55 -7.10 -8.70 3.46
CA PHE A 55 -6.38 -7.48 3.08
C PHE A 55 -7.23 -6.68 2.10
N PHE A 56 -7.55 -5.44 2.48
CA PHE A 56 -8.32 -4.54 1.63
C PHE A 56 -7.69 -3.15 1.57
N THR A 57 -8.01 -2.41 0.53
CA THR A 57 -7.67 -1.00 0.41
C THR A 57 -8.94 -0.18 0.23
N ALA A 58 -8.98 1.00 0.85
CA ALA A 58 -10.10 1.93 0.76
C ALA A 58 -9.57 3.36 0.80
N PRO A 59 -10.14 4.28 -0.01
CA PRO A 59 -9.75 5.69 0.02
C PRO A 59 -10.31 6.41 1.27
N GLU A 60 -11.48 5.99 1.73
CA GLU A 60 -12.20 6.60 2.85
C GLU A 60 -12.49 5.57 3.95
N ARG A 61 -13.03 6.03 5.07
CA ARG A 61 -13.45 5.15 6.17
C ARG A 61 -14.64 4.31 5.73
N VAL A 62 -14.54 3.00 5.90
CA VAL A 62 -15.57 2.05 5.45
C VAL A 62 -16.26 1.39 6.65
N ASP A 63 -17.59 1.39 6.65
CA ASP A 63 -18.39 0.67 7.63
C ASP A 63 -18.56 -0.81 7.22
N PHE A 64 -17.70 -1.68 7.75
CA PHE A 64 -17.70 -3.11 7.46
C PHE A 64 -18.54 -3.95 8.45
N ARG A 65 -19.41 -3.33 9.27
CA ARG A 65 -20.17 -4.02 10.32
C ARG A 65 -21.04 -5.16 9.77
N ASP A 66 -21.75 -4.90 8.68
CA ASP A 66 -22.63 -5.90 8.07
C ASP A 66 -21.83 -6.98 7.31
N LEU A 67 -20.74 -6.60 6.65
CA LEU A 67 -19.80 -7.56 6.06
C LEU A 67 -19.26 -8.53 7.13
N LEU A 68 -18.88 -8.00 8.30
CA LEU A 68 -18.35 -8.81 9.40
C LEU A 68 -19.39 -9.79 9.96
N LYS A 69 -20.69 -9.43 9.97
CA LYS A 69 -21.77 -10.35 10.34
C LYS A 69 -21.87 -11.51 9.35
N VAL A 70 -21.88 -11.20 8.05
CA VAL A 70 -21.97 -12.21 6.98
C VAL A 70 -20.76 -13.14 7.00
N LEU A 71 -19.55 -12.60 7.16
CA LEU A 71 -18.33 -13.42 7.23
C LEU A 71 -18.32 -14.31 8.48
N ARG A 72 -18.73 -13.80 9.65
CA ARG A 72 -18.82 -14.62 10.88
C ARG A 72 -19.87 -15.72 10.79
N TYR A 73 -20.95 -15.49 10.05
CA TYR A 73 -21.96 -16.51 9.79
C TYR A 73 -21.46 -17.58 8.81
N GLN A 74 -20.66 -17.21 7.80
CA GLN A 74 -20.11 -18.19 6.87
C GLN A 74 -18.95 -19.02 7.49
N TYR A 75 -18.08 -18.37 8.25
CA TYR A 75 -16.83 -18.95 8.78
C TYR A 75 -16.88 -19.10 10.30
N HIS A 76 -17.85 -19.87 10.79
CA HIS A 76 -18.00 -20.14 12.21
C HIS A 76 -16.74 -20.80 12.80
N GLY A 77 -16.29 -20.31 13.96
CA GLY A 77 -15.13 -20.86 14.68
C GLY A 77 -13.77 -20.29 14.26
N LEU A 78 -13.71 -19.50 13.17
CA LEU A 78 -12.48 -18.83 12.74
C LEU A 78 -12.43 -17.37 13.20
N ARG A 79 -11.24 -16.90 13.57
CA ARG A 79 -11.00 -15.48 13.89
C ARG A 79 -10.84 -14.68 12.60
N ILE A 80 -11.75 -13.74 12.35
CA ILE A 80 -11.72 -12.88 11.16
C ILE A 80 -11.03 -11.56 11.51
N GLU A 81 -9.95 -11.25 10.80
CA GLU A 81 -9.26 -9.95 10.85
C GLU A 81 -9.38 -9.25 9.49
N LEU A 82 -9.88 -8.01 9.50
CA LEU A 82 -9.89 -7.13 8.33
C LEU A 82 -8.72 -6.15 8.49
N ARG A 83 -7.76 -6.20 7.55
CA ARG A 83 -6.59 -5.32 7.56
C ARG A 83 -6.62 -4.36 6.38
N GLN A 84 -6.66 -3.07 6.70
CA GLN A 84 -6.50 -2.03 5.69
C GLN A 84 -5.02 -1.88 5.33
N ILE A 85 -4.73 -1.90 4.03
CA ILE A 85 -3.38 -1.70 3.50
C ILE A 85 -3.34 -0.50 2.57
N GLY A 86 -2.19 0.18 2.57
CA GLY A 86 -1.93 1.30 1.66
C GLY A 86 -1.88 0.84 0.21
N GLN A 87 -2.17 1.75 -0.72
CA GLN A 87 -2.16 1.47 -2.16
C GLN A 87 -0.81 0.92 -2.66
N ARG A 88 0.30 1.35 -2.06
CA ARG A 88 1.64 0.87 -2.39
C ARG A 88 1.87 -0.57 -1.92
N ASP A 89 1.45 -0.90 -0.70
CA ASP A 89 1.56 -2.26 -0.17
C ASP A 89 0.64 -3.21 -0.94
N ALA A 90 -0.55 -2.74 -1.34
CA ALA A 90 -1.44 -3.49 -2.22
C ALA A 90 -0.79 -3.78 -3.58
N ALA A 91 -0.12 -2.80 -4.19
CA ALA A 91 0.65 -3.01 -5.42
C ALA A 91 1.84 -3.97 -5.19
N SER A 92 2.44 -3.94 -4.00
CA SER A 92 3.52 -4.86 -3.65
C SER A 92 3.05 -6.30 -3.52
N LEU A 93 1.84 -6.52 -2.99
CA LEU A 93 1.23 -7.84 -2.81
C LEU A 93 0.73 -8.42 -4.14
N LEU A 94 0.09 -7.59 -4.97
CA LEU A 94 -0.35 -7.99 -6.31
C LEU A 94 0.82 -8.22 -7.26
N GLY A 95 1.94 -7.53 -7.04
CA GLY A 95 3.07 -7.53 -7.94
C GLY A 95 2.80 -6.75 -9.24
N GLY A 96 3.74 -6.85 -10.17
CA GLY A 96 3.64 -6.22 -11.48
C GLY A 96 4.98 -5.73 -12.02
N ALA A 97 4.92 -5.15 -13.22
CA ALA A 97 6.05 -4.49 -13.87
C ALA A 97 5.84 -2.97 -13.89
N GLY A 98 6.88 -2.21 -13.54
CA GLY A 98 6.88 -0.76 -13.68
C GLY A 98 6.94 -0.32 -15.15
N ILE A 99 6.77 0.98 -15.39
CA ILE A 99 6.91 1.57 -16.74
C ILE A 99 8.30 1.34 -17.36
N CYS A 100 9.31 1.08 -16.53
CA CYS A 100 10.65 0.70 -16.95
C CYS A 100 10.78 -0.75 -17.43
N GLY A 101 9.70 -1.53 -17.45
CA GLY A 101 9.68 -2.94 -17.84
C GLY A 101 10.24 -3.91 -16.79
N ARG A 102 10.75 -3.42 -15.66
CA ARG A 102 11.27 -4.24 -14.55
C ARG A 102 10.18 -4.50 -13.50
N GLN A 103 10.38 -5.52 -12.66
CA GLN A 103 9.52 -5.76 -11.50
C GLN A 103 9.43 -4.51 -10.61
N LEU A 104 8.28 -4.28 -9.98
CA LEU A 104 8.08 -3.18 -9.06
C LEU A 104 9.15 -3.15 -7.96
N CYS A 105 9.75 -1.98 -7.74
CA CYS A 105 10.85 -1.82 -6.79
C CYS A 105 10.44 -2.19 -5.35
N CYS A 106 9.16 -1.96 -4.99
CA CYS A 106 8.58 -2.36 -3.70
C CYS A 106 8.44 -3.88 -3.52
N CYS A 107 8.33 -4.64 -4.62
CA CYS A 107 8.37 -6.10 -4.59
C CYS A 107 9.81 -6.64 -4.57
N ALA A 108 10.72 -5.94 -5.26
CA ALA A 108 12.08 -6.42 -5.49
C ALA A 108 13.01 -6.24 -4.29
N PHE A 109 13.25 -4.99 -3.85
CA PHE A 109 14.27 -4.70 -2.83
C PHE A 109 13.88 -3.60 -1.83
N LEU A 110 12.99 -2.67 -2.21
CA LEU A 110 12.59 -1.58 -1.33
C LEU A 110 11.56 -2.03 -0.30
N ARG A 111 11.98 -2.13 0.97
CA ARG A 111 11.11 -2.39 2.13
C ARG A 111 10.81 -1.14 2.96
N THR A 112 11.70 -0.16 2.91
CA THR A 112 11.56 1.12 3.61
C THR A 112 11.29 2.21 2.58
N PHE A 113 10.23 2.97 2.82
CA PHE A 113 9.80 4.01 1.90
C PHE A 113 9.93 5.36 2.58
N TYR A 114 10.57 6.28 1.87
CA TYR A 114 10.57 7.68 2.21
C TYR A 114 9.60 8.43 1.28
N PRO A 115 8.97 9.52 1.74
CA PRO A 115 8.18 10.37 0.88
C PRO A 115 9.07 10.95 -0.23
N ILE A 116 8.50 11.11 -1.41
CA ILE A 116 9.14 11.78 -2.54
C ILE A 116 8.37 13.07 -2.75
N THR A 117 9.08 14.18 -2.74
CA THR A 117 8.49 15.50 -2.97
C THR A 117 8.34 15.75 -4.46
N ALA A 118 7.39 16.61 -4.83
CA ALA A 118 7.22 17.03 -6.21
C ALA A 118 8.48 17.72 -6.77
N LYS A 119 9.30 18.34 -5.91
CA LYS A 119 10.60 18.96 -6.25
C LYS A 119 11.54 17.92 -6.90
N ILE A 120 11.70 16.74 -6.28
CA ILE A 120 12.55 15.64 -6.78
C ILE A 120 12.01 15.09 -8.10
N ALA A 121 10.69 14.90 -8.21
CA ALA A 121 10.07 14.39 -9.43
C ALA A 121 10.28 15.33 -10.63
N LYS A 122 10.20 16.64 -10.43
CA LYS A 122 10.47 17.65 -11.47
C LYS A 122 11.95 17.68 -11.88
N LYS A 123 12.89 17.46 -10.95
CA LYS A 123 14.34 17.35 -11.26
C LYS A 123 14.64 16.15 -12.16
N ALA A 124 13.92 15.04 -12.01
CA ALA A 124 14.13 13.81 -12.77
C ALA A 124 13.76 13.91 -14.27
N GLY A 125 13.20 15.03 -14.73
CA GLY A 125 13.05 15.33 -16.15
C GLY A 125 11.94 16.34 -16.43
N PRO A 126 11.93 16.99 -17.61
CA PRO A 126 10.99 18.04 -17.97
C PRO A 126 9.63 17.54 -18.51
N THR A 127 9.23 16.29 -18.23
CA THR A 127 7.94 15.79 -18.72
C THR A 127 6.78 16.44 -17.93
N PRO A 128 5.84 17.13 -18.57
CA PRO A 128 4.77 17.83 -17.86
C PRO A 128 3.67 16.89 -17.35
N ASN A 129 3.68 15.61 -17.75
CA ASN A 129 2.63 14.65 -17.37
C ASN A 129 2.96 13.95 -16.02
N PRO A 130 2.18 14.20 -14.95
CA PRO A 130 2.36 13.56 -13.65
C PRO A 130 2.31 12.03 -13.70
N ALA A 131 1.56 11.46 -14.66
CA ALA A 131 1.44 10.01 -14.81
C ALA A 131 2.78 9.32 -15.10
N MET A 132 3.73 10.02 -15.74
CA MET A 132 5.07 9.49 -16.02
C MET A 132 5.91 9.31 -14.77
N TYR A 133 5.63 10.07 -13.71
CA TYR A 133 6.35 9.99 -12.43
C TYR A 133 5.64 9.12 -11.41
N CYS A 134 4.38 8.76 -11.65
CA CYS A 134 3.63 7.86 -10.80
C CYS A 134 3.96 6.39 -11.09
N GLY A 135 4.10 5.59 -10.04
CA GLY A 135 4.13 4.14 -10.15
C GLY A 135 2.72 3.57 -10.31
N LEU A 136 2.62 2.25 -10.54
CA LEU A 136 1.34 1.53 -10.59
C LEU A 136 0.47 1.70 -9.33
N CYS A 137 1.08 2.06 -8.20
CA CYS A 137 0.38 2.37 -6.97
C CYS A 137 -0.31 3.75 -6.96
N GLY A 138 -0.21 4.55 -8.02
CA GLY A 138 -0.81 5.89 -8.12
C GLY A 138 -0.05 7.00 -7.38
N ARG A 139 1.06 6.67 -6.71
CA ARG A 139 1.97 7.63 -6.06
C ARG A 139 3.27 7.76 -6.84
N LEU A 140 4.03 8.83 -6.56
CA LEU A 140 5.37 9.03 -7.12
C LEU A 140 6.26 7.79 -6.96
N ARG A 141 7.00 7.47 -8.03
CA ARG A 141 7.89 6.31 -8.15
C ARG A 141 9.00 6.37 -7.10
N CYS A 142 9.08 5.34 -6.26
CA CYS A 142 10.11 5.22 -5.22
C CYS A 142 11.56 5.19 -5.76
N CYS A 143 11.75 4.80 -7.03
CA CYS A 143 13.08 4.79 -7.67
C CYS A 143 13.64 6.18 -7.96
N LEU A 144 12.80 7.23 -8.08
CA LEU A 144 13.25 8.60 -8.37
C LEU A 144 14.23 9.13 -7.32
N ARG A 145 14.12 8.65 -6.08
CA ARG A 145 15.05 9.01 -5.00
C ARG A 145 16.48 8.50 -5.24
N TYR A 146 16.65 7.41 -5.98
CA TYR A 146 17.98 6.87 -6.31
C TYR A 146 18.58 7.52 -7.55
N GLU A 147 17.73 8.13 -8.37
CA GLU A 147 18.17 8.92 -9.52
C GLU A 147 18.64 10.32 -9.08
N ASP A 148 18.10 10.82 -7.97
CA ASP A 148 18.59 12.05 -7.33
C ASP A 148 19.97 11.80 -6.68
N THR A 149 21.01 12.34 -7.30
CA THR A 149 22.42 12.05 -7.00
C THR A 149 22.99 12.88 -5.87
N ASN A 150 22.18 13.68 -5.16
CA ASN A 150 22.67 14.53 -4.07
C ASN A 150 22.41 13.89 -2.69
N PRO A 151 23.37 13.14 -2.10
CA PRO A 151 23.19 12.44 -0.83
C PRO A 151 22.93 13.35 0.38
N LEU A 152 23.19 14.66 0.27
CA LEU A 152 23.08 15.61 1.37
C LEU A 152 21.65 16.10 1.64
N GLU A 153 20.74 16.06 0.67
CA GLU A 153 19.31 16.41 0.87
C GLU A 153 18.48 15.22 1.42
N ILE A 154 19.04 14.01 1.39
CA ILE A 154 18.36 12.75 1.73
C ILE A 154 18.05 12.65 3.24
N TYR A 155 18.78 13.41 4.07
CA TYR A 155 18.71 13.41 5.54
C TYR A 155 17.95 14.59 6.15
N ILE A 156 17.57 15.61 5.37
CA ILE A 156 16.93 16.84 5.90
C ILE A 156 15.40 16.67 6.06
N GLY A 157 14.95 15.44 6.31
CA GLY A 157 13.53 15.12 6.52
C GLY A 157 13.02 15.44 7.93
N GLU A 158 13.78 16.19 8.73
CA GLU A 158 13.44 16.61 10.08
C GLU A 158 13.91 18.06 10.26
N GLU A 159 13.12 19.03 9.80
CA GLU A 159 12.87 20.32 10.46
C GLU A 159 11.89 21.11 9.58
N GLY A 160 10.86 21.68 10.20
CA GLY A 160 9.70 22.23 9.52
C GLY A 160 10.04 23.39 8.60
N GLU A 161 9.47 23.37 7.39
CA GLU A 161 9.13 24.60 6.67
C GLU A 161 7.92 25.20 7.42
N GLU A 162 8.17 25.99 8.48
CA GLU A 162 7.20 27.00 8.91
C GLU A 162 7.17 28.09 7.83
N GLU A 163 5.96 28.31 7.33
CA GLU A 163 5.60 29.34 6.37
C GLU A 163 5.94 30.73 6.92
N GLY A 164 6.54 31.54 6.06
CA GLY A 164 6.83 32.96 6.32
C GLY A 164 6.86 33.75 5.03
N GLU A 165 5.83 33.62 4.19
CA GLU A 165 5.49 34.65 3.21
C GLU A 165 4.73 35.77 3.93
N ALA A 166 5.35 36.94 4.09
CA ALA A 166 4.63 38.20 4.27
C ALA A 166 5.47 39.40 3.81
N GLU A 167 5.13 39.86 2.60
CA GLU A 167 5.08 41.25 2.14
C GLU A 167 6.35 42.14 2.16
N GLU A 168 6.98 42.22 0.98
CA GLU A 168 7.35 43.52 0.42
C GLU A 168 6.10 44.41 0.32
N ARG A 169 6.06 45.51 1.08
CA ARG A 169 5.41 46.77 0.69
C ARG A 169 5.81 47.91 1.63
N ASN A 170 6.47 48.89 0.99
CA ASN A 170 6.82 50.26 1.39
C ASN A 170 8.09 50.48 2.21
#